data_AF-A0A4Z0HHT3-F1
#
_entry.id   AF-A0A4Z0HHT3-F1
#
_cell.length_a   1.000
_cell.length_b   1.000
_cell.length_c   1.000
_cell.angle_alpha   90.00
_cell.angle_beta   90.00
_cell.angle_gamma   90.00
#
_symmetry.space_group_name_H-M   'P 1'
#
loop_
_entity.id
_entity.type
_entity.pdbx_description
1 polymer ?
#
loop_
_entity_poly.entity_id
_entity_poly.type
_entity_poly.pdbx_seq_one_letter_code
_entity_poly.pdbx_strand_id
1 'polypeptide(L)'
;MTAVLSEDQRWLLYVAARHVMPIALIDPDYGIRELKASHAGGCWPPGRARVPEWLNSYQVTKSGIAGGEAPGLTRVTVTWGQLTRFAQELPVELRSVLMEARKADRNNVDDAMFTVLGLAATAPRQLGLFEVAL
;
A
#
# COMPACT_ATOMS: atom_id res chain seq x y z
N MET A 1 -0.58 18.05 12.34
CA MET A 1 -1.12 17.94 10.98
C MET A 1 -0.57 16.65 10.40
N THR A 2 -1.39 15.60 10.37
CA THR A 2 -1.08 14.33 9.72
C THR A 2 -0.64 14.60 8.29
N ALA A 3 0.51 14.09 7.86
CA ALA A 3 0.88 14.13 6.45
C ALA A 3 -0.07 13.21 5.68
N VAL A 4 -1.16 13.78 5.19
CA VAL A 4 -2.18 13.05 4.45
C VAL A 4 -1.58 12.64 3.11
N LEU A 5 -1.19 11.37 2.98
CA LEU A 5 -0.98 10.75 1.69
C LEU A 5 -2.29 10.84 0.90
N SER A 6 -2.21 11.27 -0.35
CA SER A 6 -3.35 11.21 -1.28
C SER A 6 -3.84 9.77 -1.45
N GLU A 7 -5.07 9.59 -1.95
CA GLU A 7 -5.58 8.25 -2.23
C GLU A 7 -4.71 7.47 -3.23
N ASP A 8 -4.28 8.12 -4.33
CA ASP A 8 -3.38 7.49 -5.31
C ASP A 8 -2.05 7.04 -4.67
N GLN A 9 -1.51 7.81 -3.72
CA GLN A 9 -0.31 7.43 -2.97
C GLN A 9 -0.57 6.25 -2.03
N ARG A 10 -1.73 6.17 -1.40
CA ARG A 10 -2.12 5.04 -0.53
C ARG A 10 -2.30 3.77 -1.35
N TRP A 11 -2.92 3.86 -2.54
CA TRP A 11 -2.96 2.77 -3.51
C TRP A 11 -1.56 2.33 -3.96
N LEU A 12 -0.67 3.28 -4.24
CA LEU A 12 0.72 2.97 -4.58
C LEU A 12 1.42 2.18 -3.47
N LEU A 13 1.25 2.55 -2.20
CA LEU A 13 1.82 1.80 -1.08
C LEU A 13 1.24 0.39 -0.96
N TYR A 14 -0.07 0.21 -1.17
CA TYR A 14 -0.70 -1.12 -1.12
C TYR A 14 -0.12 -2.08 -2.17
N VAL A 15 0.19 -1.56 -3.36
CA VAL A 15 0.68 -2.34 -4.49
C VAL A 15 2.19 -2.56 -4.41
N ALA A 16 2.95 -1.53 -4.06
CA ALA A 16 4.40 -1.56 -4.09
C ALA A 16 4.96 -2.56 -3.07
N ALA A 17 5.83 -3.46 -3.55
CA ALA A 17 6.64 -4.35 -2.73
C ALA A 17 5.82 -5.04 -1.61
N ARG A 18 4.75 -5.75 -2.00
CA ARG A 18 3.72 -6.37 -1.14
C ARG A 18 4.25 -7.00 0.16
N HIS A 19 5.40 -7.66 0.12
CA HIS A 19 5.96 -8.36 1.28
C HIS A 19 6.77 -7.45 2.21
N VAL A 20 7.29 -6.32 1.70
CA VAL A 20 8.16 -5.40 2.42
C VAL A 20 7.40 -4.16 2.90
N MET A 21 6.39 -3.69 2.17
CA MET A 21 5.62 -2.52 2.60
C MET A 21 4.99 -2.69 4.00
N PRO A 22 4.36 -3.83 4.35
CA PRO A 22 3.86 -4.03 5.71
C PRO A 22 4.96 -3.91 6.76
N ILE A 23 6.16 -4.36 6.44
CA ILE A 23 7.33 -4.23 7.31
C ILE A 23 7.73 -2.77 7.45
N ALA A 24 7.76 -2.00 6.35
CA ALA A 24 8.07 -0.56 6.37
C ALA A 24 7.05 0.27 7.17
N LEU A 25 5.80 -0.21 7.29
CA LEU A 25 4.80 0.44 8.13
C LEU A 25 4.91 0.03 9.60
N ILE A 26 5.37 -1.19 9.90
CA ILE A 26 5.58 -1.70 11.27
C ILE A 26 6.90 -1.17 11.87
N ASP A 27 7.98 -1.29 11.11
CA ASP A 27 9.35 -0.90 11.43
C ASP A 27 9.90 -0.08 10.24
N PRO A 28 9.75 1.25 10.27
CA PRO A 28 10.13 2.09 9.15
C PRO A 28 11.64 2.12 8.89
N ASP A 29 12.47 1.97 9.92
CA ASP A 29 13.92 2.01 9.74
C ASP A 29 14.40 0.77 8.98
N TYR A 30 13.93 -0.41 9.39
CA TYR A 30 14.27 -1.65 8.71
C TYR A 30 13.57 -1.76 7.35
N GLY A 31 12.24 -1.60 7.30
CA GLY A 31 11.48 -1.86 6.10
C GLY A 31 11.75 -0.87 4.96
N ILE A 32 11.97 0.42 5.24
CA ILE A 32 12.33 1.40 4.20
C ILE A 32 13.74 1.13 3.67
N ARG A 33 14.66 0.67 4.51
CA ARG A 33 15.99 0.24 4.07
C ARG A 33 15.91 -0.95 3.11
N GLU A 34 15.10 -1.96 3.43
CA GLU A 34 14.87 -3.10 2.54
C GLU A 34 14.21 -2.68 1.22
N LEU A 35 13.24 -1.76 1.25
CA LEU A 35 12.63 -1.20 0.04
C LEU A 35 13.67 -0.53 -0.86
N LYS A 36 14.56 0.29 -0.28
CA LYS A 36 15.65 0.94 -1.03
C LYS A 36 16.63 -0.08 -1.64
N ALA A 37 16.93 -1.16 -0.91
CA ALA A 37 17.85 -2.20 -1.36
C ALA A 37 17.26 -3.10 -2.47
N SER A 38 15.93 -3.24 -2.51
CA SER A 38 15.22 -4.12 -3.44
C SER A 38 15.45 -3.79 -4.93
N HIS A 39 15.74 -2.52 -5.28
CA HIS A 39 15.86 -2.05 -6.67
C HIS A 39 14.72 -2.50 -7.61
N ALA A 40 13.52 -2.79 -7.08
CA ALA A 40 12.41 -3.27 -7.91
C ALA A 40 12.04 -2.21 -8.96
N GLY A 41 12.40 -2.45 -10.22
CA GLY A 41 12.12 -1.58 -11.36
C GLY A 41 11.12 -2.21 -12.32
N GLY A 42 10.16 -1.42 -12.80
CA GLY A 42 9.22 -1.85 -13.83
C GLY A 42 8.36 -3.04 -13.44
N CYS A 43 7.97 -3.15 -12.17
CA CYS A 43 7.15 -4.26 -11.71
C CYS A 43 5.71 -4.04 -12.16
N TRP A 44 5.16 -5.03 -12.87
CA TRP A 44 3.75 -5.14 -13.18
C TRP A 44 3.08 -5.91 -12.04
N PRO A 45 2.29 -5.26 -11.19
CA PRO A 45 1.49 -5.97 -10.21
C PRO A 45 0.51 -6.86 -10.97
N PRO A 46 0.27 -8.11 -10.54
CA PRO A 46 -0.80 -8.90 -11.12
C PRO A 46 -2.12 -8.13 -11.01
N GLY A 47 -2.93 -8.12 -12.07
CA GLY A 47 -4.21 -7.42 -12.10
C GLY A 47 -5.07 -7.79 -10.89
N ARG A 48 -5.18 -6.87 -9.93
CA ARG A 48 -5.96 -7.07 -8.70
C ARG A 48 -7.31 -6.42 -8.88
N ALA A 49 -8.38 -7.18 -8.66
CA ALA A 49 -9.77 -6.71 -8.80
C ALA A 49 -10.11 -5.45 -7.99
N ARG A 50 -9.33 -5.14 -6.95
CA ARG A 50 -9.55 -4.00 -6.04
C ARG A 50 -8.61 -2.82 -6.30
N VAL A 51 -7.64 -2.92 -7.22
CA VAL A 51 -6.67 -1.86 -7.48
C VAL A 51 -7.16 -0.97 -8.64
N PRO A 52 -6.97 0.37 -8.59
CA PRO A 52 -7.33 1.25 -9.69
C PRO A 52 -6.67 0.84 -11.02
N GLU A 53 -7.43 0.93 -12.12
CA GLU A 53 -6.99 0.50 -13.46
C GLU A 53 -5.68 1.18 -13.91
N TRP A 54 -5.47 2.43 -13.49
CA TRP A 54 -4.28 3.18 -13.83
C TRP A 54 -3.01 2.66 -13.12
N LEU A 55 -3.13 1.97 -11.98
CA LEU A 55 -1.99 1.52 -11.18
C LEU A 55 -1.54 0.14 -11.63
N ASN A 56 -0.98 0.10 -12.83
CA ASN A 56 -0.53 -1.14 -13.44
C ASN A 56 1.00 -1.30 -13.38
N SER A 57 1.73 -0.31 -12.88
CA SER A 57 3.18 -0.43 -12.70
C SER A 57 3.69 0.36 -11.50
N TYR A 58 4.79 -0.11 -10.92
CA TYR A 58 5.58 0.68 -9.97
C TYR A 58 7.08 0.46 -10.13
N GLN A 59 7.84 1.43 -9.63
CA GLN A 59 9.30 1.39 -9.58
C GLN A 59 9.80 2.02 -8.28
N VAL A 60 10.73 1.34 -7.64
CA VAL A 60 11.57 1.91 -6.58
C VAL A 60 12.67 2.74 -7.23
N THR A 61 12.78 4.00 -6.80
CA THR A 61 13.74 4.99 -7.31
C THR A 61 14.62 5.52 -6.18
N LYS A 62 15.60 6.35 -6.52
CA LYS A 62 16.44 7.02 -5.52
C LYS A 62 15.63 7.96 -4.61
N SER A 63 14.57 8.58 -5.12
CA SER A 63 13.76 9.57 -4.40
C SER A 63 12.53 8.99 -3.68
N GLY A 64 12.11 7.78 -4.03
CA GLY A 64 10.93 7.15 -3.46
C GLY A 64 10.39 6.02 -4.32
N ILE A 65 9.09 5.80 -4.24
CA ILE A 65 8.36 4.83 -5.06
C ILE A 65 7.51 5.62 -6.06
N ALA A 66 7.66 5.33 -7.33
CA ALA A 66 6.87 5.88 -8.42
C ALA A 66 5.90 4.82 -8.94
N GLY A 67 4.71 5.22 -9.37
CA GLY A 67 3.75 4.34 -10.03
C GLY A 67 2.92 5.05 -11.09
N GLY A 68 2.34 4.25 -11.98
CA GLY A 68 1.52 4.72 -13.09
C GLY A 68 1.11 3.60 -14.02
N GLU A 69 0.65 3.95 -15.20
CA GLU A 69 -0.01 3.06 -16.15
C GLU A 69 0.95 2.04 -16.79
N ALA A 70 2.23 2.39 -16.92
CA ALA A 70 3.27 1.52 -17.47
C ALA A 70 4.66 1.91 -16.91
N PRO A 71 5.65 1.00 -16.92
CA PRO A 71 7.02 1.31 -16.55
C PRO A 71 7.54 2.56 -17.28
N GLY A 72 8.05 3.52 -16.52
CA GLY A 72 8.52 4.81 -17.04
C GLY A 72 7.44 5.90 -17.14
N LEU A 73 6.15 5.56 -17.10
CA LEU A 73 5.06 6.53 -16.99
C LEU A 73 4.71 6.75 -15.52
N THR A 74 5.17 7.86 -14.96
CA THR A 74 4.91 8.21 -13.55
C THR A 74 3.68 9.09 -13.44
N ARG A 75 2.65 8.60 -12.75
CA ARG A 75 1.48 9.36 -12.36
C ARG A 75 1.57 9.86 -10.92
N VAL A 76 2.02 8.99 -10.01
CA VAL A 76 2.12 9.29 -8.59
C VAL A 76 3.49 8.90 -8.05
N THR A 77 3.97 9.62 -7.04
CA THR A 77 5.19 9.27 -6.31
C THR A 77 4.95 9.42 -4.81
N VAL A 78 5.45 8.45 -4.04
CA VAL A 78 5.62 8.55 -2.60
C VAL A 78 7.11 8.67 -2.33
N THR A 79 7.53 9.84 -1.85
CA THR A 79 8.93 10.07 -1.47
C THR A 79 9.29 9.29 -0.21
N TRP A 80 10.58 9.02 0.00
CA TRP A 80 11.03 8.39 1.25
C TRP A 80 10.63 9.19 2.49
N GLY A 81 10.72 10.52 2.45
CA GLY A 81 10.30 11.37 3.57
C GLY A 81 8.79 11.27 3.86
N GLN A 82 7.96 11.19 2.83
CA GLN A 82 6.51 10.97 3.00
C GLN A 82 6.23 9.59 3.60
N LEU A 83 6.90 8.54 3.12
CA LEU A 83 6.74 7.18 3.65
C LEU A 83 7.19 7.09 5.12
N THR A 84 8.37 7.62 5.45
CA THR A 84 8.88 7.65 6.82
C THR A 84 7.92 8.39 7.74
N ARG A 85 7.48 9.59 7.34
CA ARG A 85 6.55 10.39 8.13
C ARG A 85 5.21 9.68 8.32
N PHE A 86 4.63 9.13 7.25
CA PHE A 86 3.39 8.37 7.33
C PHE A 86 3.51 7.17 8.27
N ALA A 87 4.60 6.40 8.16
CA ALA A 87 4.85 5.26 9.01
C ALA A 87 5.07 5.66 10.47
N GLN A 88 5.72 6.79 10.76
CA GLN A 88 5.93 7.29 12.13
C GLN A 88 4.66 7.86 12.77
N GLU A 89 3.83 8.55 11.97
CA GLU A 89 2.56 9.14 12.42
C GLU A 89 1.42 8.10 12.49
N LEU A 90 1.66 6.85 12.07
CA LEU A 90 0.64 5.80 12.09
C LEU A 90 0.21 5.48 13.53
N PRO A 91 -1.10 5.60 13.86
CA PRO A 91 -1.63 5.26 15.17
C PRO A 91 -1.23 3.87 15.62
N VAL A 92 -0.97 3.72 16.92
CA VAL A 92 -0.48 2.45 17.49
C VAL A 92 -1.47 1.31 17.25
N GLU A 93 -2.77 1.61 17.28
CA GLU A 93 -3.85 0.65 17.04
C GLU A 93 -3.79 0.10 15.61
N LEU A 94 -3.57 0.96 14.62
CA LEU A 94 -3.44 0.55 13.22
C LEU A 94 -2.14 -0.22 12.98
N ARG A 95 -1.05 0.16 13.63
CA ARG A 95 0.20 -0.62 13.59
C ARG A 95 -0.01 -2.02 14.18
N SER A 96 -0.71 -2.13 15.31
CA SER A 96 -1.04 -3.41 15.95
C SER A 96 -1.88 -4.31 15.05
N VAL A 97 -2.89 -3.77 14.34
CA VAL A 97 -3.68 -4.53 13.35
C VAL A 97 -2.76 -5.17 12.31
N LEU A 98 -1.79 -4.42 11.79
CA LEU A 98 -0.86 -4.93 10.78
C LEU A 98 0.12 -5.96 11.35
N MET A 99 0.58 -5.76 12.58
CA MET A 99 1.46 -6.69 13.28
C MET A 99 0.78 -8.04 13.52
N GLU A 100 -0.45 -8.04 14.03
CA GLU A 100 -1.20 -9.27 14.30
C GLU A 100 -1.56 -10.01 13.01
N ALA A 101 -1.99 -9.28 11.97
CA ALA A 101 -2.25 -9.90 10.67
C ALA A 101 -1.00 -10.59 10.10
N ARG A 102 0.15 -9.90 10.13
CA ARG A 102 1.42 -10.47 9.64
C ARG A 102 1.92 -11.64 10.48
N LYS A 103 1.62 -11.66 11.78
CA LYS A 103 1.93 -12.77 12.68
C LYS A 103 1.05 -13.98 12.38
N ALA A 104 -0.22 -13.77 12.05
CA ALA A 104 -1.14 -14.83 11.68
C ALA A 104 -0.80 -15.44 10.30
N ASP A 105 -0.61 -14.59 9.28
CA ASP A 105 -0.20 -15.01 7.94
C ASP A 105 0.66 -13.93 7.28
N ARG A 106 1.95 -14.24 7.06
CA ARG A 106 2.91 -13.32 6.42
C ARG A 106 2.58 -13.03 4.96
N ASN A 107 1.79 -13.89 4.31
CA ASN A 107 1.44 -13.78 2.90
C ASN A 107 0.05 -13.16 2.69
N ASN A 108 -0.78 -13.09 3.73
CA ASN A 108 -2.15 -12.59 3.65
C ASN A 108 -2.41 -11.47 4.68
N VAL A 109 -1.99 -10.26 4.31
CA VAL A 109 -2.17 -9.04 5.11
C VAL A 109 -3.01 -7.99 4.40
N ASP A 110 -3.72 -8.36 3.33
CA ASP A 110 -4.37 -7.40 2.43
C ASP A 110 -5.46 -6.60 3.15
N ASP A 111 -6.32 -7.24 3.96
CA ASP A 111 -7.37 -6.53 4.70
C ASP A 111 -6.82 -5.61 5.79
N ALA A 112 -5.73 -6.02 6.45
CA ALA A 112 -5.01 -5.16 7.40
C ALA A 112 -4.40 -3.96 6.67
N MET A 113 -3.79 -4.16 5.51
CA MET A 113 -3.24 -3.08 4.68
C MET A 113 -4.34 -2.13 4.20
N PHE A 114 -5.51 -2.63 3.76
CA PHE A 114 -6.63 -1.77 3.38
C PHE A 114 -7.14 -0.92 4.55
N THR A 115 -7.15 -1.48 5.75
CA THR A 115 -7.54 -0.76 6.97
C THR A 115 -6.52 0.32 7.31
N VAL A 116 -5.23 -0.03 7.38
CA VAL A 116 -4.11 0.87 7.71
C VAL A 116 -3.99 2.02 6.70
N LEU A 117 -4.20 1.73 5.42
CA LEU A 117 -4.13 2.72 4.35
C LEU A 117 -5.46 3.46 4.14
N GLY A 118 -6.50 3.16 4.91
CA GLY A 118 -7.82 3.80 4.78
C GLY A 118 -8.43 3.64 3.38
N LEU A 119 -8.24 2.48 2.76
CA LEU A 119 -8.75 2.08 1.44
C LEU A 119 -10.00 1.17 1.55
N ALA A 120 -10.35 0.73 2.77
CA ALA A 120 -11.47 -0.16 3.02
C ALA A 120 -12.85 0.43 2.65
N ALA A 121 -12.97 1.75 2.54
CA ALA A 121 -14.21 2.45 2.20
C ALA A 121 -14.38 2.75 0.69
N THR A 122 -13.34 2.57 -0.13
CA THR A 122 -13.35 2.87 -1.57
C THR A 122 -13.34 1.64 -2.47
N ALA A 123 -13.41 0.43 -1.92
CA ALA A 123 -13.82 -0.72 -2.71
C ALA A 123 -15.27 -0.49 -3.16
N PRO A 124 -15.64 -0.64 -4.44
CA PRO A 124 -17.04 -0.64 -4.83
C PRO A 124 -17.71 -1.72 -3.98
N ARG A 125 -18.65 -1.31 -3.13
CA ARG A 125 -19.55 -2.27 -2.49
C ARG A 125 -20.14 -3.08 -3.63
N GLN A 126 -19.79 -4.36 -3.73
CA GLN A 126 -20.73 -5.32 -4.28
C GLN A 126 -21.91 -5.34 -3.32
N LEU A 127 -22.82 -4.37 -3.48
CA LEU A 127 -24.21 -4.48 -3.09
C LEU A 127 -24.81 -5.47 -4.10
N GLY A 128 -24.64 -6.74 -3.82
CA GLY A 128 -25.16 -7.82 -4.63
C GLY A 128 -25.52 -9.00 -3.74
N LEU A 129 -26.82 -9.10 -3.44
CA LEU A 129 -27.54 -10.27 -2.91
C LEU A 129 -27.16 -10.59 -1.45
N PHE A 130 -28.00 -10.36 -0.43
CA PHE A 130 -29.38 -10.82 -0.31
C PHE A 130 -30.22 -9.84 0.50
N GLU A 131 -31.05 -9.05 -0.18
CA GLU A 131 -32.35 -8.64 0.35
C GLU A 131 -33.37 -8.92 -0.75
N VAL A 132 -34.01 -10.09 -0.68
CA VAL A 132 -35.40 -10.20 -1.13
C VAL A 132 -36.10 -11.03 -0.07
N ALA A 133 -36.95 -10.33 0.67
CA ALA A 133 -37.97 -10.89 1.51
C ALA A 133 -38.98 -11.72 0.68
N LEU A 134 -39.31 -12.91 1.17
CA LEU A 134 -40.69 -13.42 1.27
C LEU A 134 -40.74 -14.58 2.26
#